data_AF-A0A938AVF2-F1
#
_entry.id   AF-A0A938AVF2-F1
#
_cell.length_a   1.000
_cell.length_b   1.000
_cell.length_c   1.000
_cell.angle_alpha   90.00
_cell.angle_beta   90.00
_cell.angle_gamma   90.00
#
_symmetry.space_group_name_H-M   'P 1'
#
loop_
_entity.id
_entity.type
_entity.pdbx_description
1 polymer ?
#
loop_
_entity_poly.entity_id
_entity_poly.type
_entity_poly.pdbx_seq_one_letter_code
_entity_poly.pdbx_strand_id
1 'polypeptide(L)'
;EVVPGKHVNLIFQATVMAGQGDAVIEVLEDAPKKHKGGYVLVVEGSIPTKDNGIYGTLGEHDGKAVPMADRVEALAKDALAIIALGTCAAFGGIAAGKPNPGGYIGADAFLKSRKVNKPLINIPGCPPHPDWFVATVAQVLLLGLPKPEELDELKRPKLFYGQLIHENCPRRAYFEEGKFARKFGDPGCLNELGCKGPVTYADCPLRLWNHGVNWCIGAGSPCIGCCEPGFPDLMAPMYQKLVDTNLPAVGKLPK
;
A
#
# COMPACT_ATOMS: atom_id res chain seq x y z
N GLU A 1 -17.84 -9.59 9.89
CA GLU A 1 -17.07 -10.56 10.71
C GLU A 1 -15.86 -10.98 9.88
N VAL A 2 -14.64 -10.94 10.44
CA VAL A 2 -13.40 -11.24 9.67
C VAL A 2 -12.95 -12.67 9.94
N VAL A 3 -13.11 -13.13 11.18
CA VAL A 3 -12.84 -14.50 11.62
C VAL A 3 -14.03 -14.93 12.50
N PRO A 4 -14.48 -16.19 12.42
CA PRO A 4 -15.58 -16.69 13.25
C PRO A 4 -15.41 -16.35 14.73
N GLY A 5 -16.40 -15.67 15.31
CA GLY A 5 -16.40 -15.26 16.72
C GLY A 5 -15.46 -14.10 17.07
N LYS A 6 -14.84 -13.44 16.08
CA LYS A 6 -14.01 -12.24 16.25
C LYS A 6 -14.58 -11.09 15.42
N HIS A 7 -15.04 -10.05 16.10
CA HIS A 7 -15.52 -8.83 15.48
C HIS A 7 -14.43 -7.77 15.45
N VAL A 8 -14.36 -7.03 14.34
CA VAL A 8 -13.56 -5.80 14.25
C VAL A 8 -14.49 -4.63 14.54
N ASN A 9 -14.06 -3.73 15.41
CA ASN A 9 -14.72 -2.44 15.61
C ASN A 9 -13.96 -1.38 14.81
N LEU A 10 -14.56 -0.85 13.74
CA LEU A 10 -14.05 0.34 13.05
C LEU A 10 -14.40 1.57 13.89
N ILE A 11 -13.53 1.90 14.84
CA ILE A 11 -13.71 3.03 15.78
C ILE A 11 -13.83 4.35 15.03
N PHE A 12 -13.01 4.54 13.99
CA PHE A 12 -13.02 5.72 13.14
C PHE A 12 -12.71 5.33 11.69
N GLN A 13 -13.56 5.75 10.76
CA GLN A 13 -13.32 5.67 9.32
C GLN A 13 -14.16 6.76 8.65
N ALA A 14 -13.49 7.76 8.09
CA ALA A 14 -14.12 9.01 7.66
C ALA A 14 -15.12 8.88 6.50
N THR A 15 -15.14 7.76 5.78
CA THR A 15 -15.99 7.55 4.60
C THR A 15 -17.33 6.90 4.92
N VAL A 16 -17.37 5.95 5.87
CA VAL A 16 -18.55 5.12 6.15
C VAL A 16 -19.10 5.26 7.56
N MET A 17 -18.41 5.95 8.46
CA MET A 17 -18.93 6.18 9.80
C MET A 17 -20.18 7.07 9.79
N ALA A 18 -21.12 6.83 10.71
CA ALA A 18 -22.39 7.55 10.74
C ALA A 18 -22.28 9.01 11.23
N GLY A 19 -21.29 9.31 12.06
CA GLY A 19 -21.08 10.64 12.63
C GLY A 19 -20.23 11.56 11.74
N GLN A 20 -20.19 12.85 12.08
CA GLN A 20 -19.37 13.87 11.42
C GLN A 20 -19.00 15.00 12.40
N GLY A 21 -18.03 15.84 12.01
CA GLY A 21 -17.61 17.01 12.80
C GLY A 21 -16.95 16.66 14.13
N ASP A 22 -17.08 17.53 15.12
CA ASP A 22 -16.37 17.44 16.40
C ASP A 22 -16.60 16.11 17.11
N ALA A 23 -17.83 15.59 17.09
CA ALA A 23 -18.19 14.34 17.75
C ALA A 23 -17.35 13.13 17.27
N VAL A 24 -16.97 13.08 15.99
CA VAL A 24 -16.12 11.98 15.48
C VAL A 24 -14.63 12.26 15.67
N ILE A 25 -14.24 13.52 15.72
CA ILE A 25 -12.87 13.92 16.04
C ILE A 25 -12.56 13.60 17.50
N GLU A 26 -13.49 13.82 18.42
CA GLU A 26 -13.37 13.39 19.83
C GLU A 26 -13.17 11.87 19.94
N VAL A 27 -13.92 11.07 19.17
CA VAL A 27 -13.74 9.60 19.14
C VAL A 27 -12.34 9.22 18.67
N LEU A 28 -11.82 9.89 17.65
CA LEU A 28 -10.46 9.69 17.15
C LEU A 28 -9.40 10.06 18.21
N GLU A 29 -9.56 11.22 18.86
CA GLU A 29 -8.63 11.73 19.88
C GLU A 29 -8.66 10.94 21.19
N ASP A 30 -9.77 10.30 21.50
CA ASP A 30 -9.93 9.45 22.68
C ASP A 30 -9.41 8.02 22.48
N ALA A 31 -9.28 7.55 21.24
CA ALA A 31 -8.84 6.18 20.95
C ALA A 31 -7.48 5.83 21.61
N PRO A 32 -6.43 6.68 21.55
CA PRO A 32 -5.18 6.46 22.28
C PRO A 32 -5.35 6.30 23.80
N LYS A 33 -6.31 7.02 24.40
CA LYS A 33 -6.56 7.00 25.85
C LYS A 33 -7.33 5.75 26.26
N LYS A 34 -8.38 5.42 25.51
CA LYS A 34 -9.33 4.33 25.82
C LYS A 34 -8.82 2.95 25.41
N HIS A 35 -7.96 2.89 24.39
CA HIS A 35 -7.53 1.63 23.77
C HIS A 35 -6.02 1.50 23.67
N LYS A 36 -5.25 2.17 24.53
CA LYS A 36 -3.77 2.17 24.49
C LYS A 36 -3.19 0.75 24.31
N GLY A 37 -2.41 0.56 23.25
CA GLY A 37 -1.78 -0.71 22.89
C GLY A 37 -2.73 -1.79 22.35
N GLY A 38 -4.04 -1.49 22.23
CA GLY A 38 -5.09 -2.45 21.87
C GLY A 38 -5.80 -2.16 20.55
N TYR A 39 -5.36 -1.17 19.78
CA TYR A 39 -5.89 -0.88 18.43
C TYR A 39 -4.79 -0.92 17.37
N VAL A 40 -5.20 -1.22 16.14
CA VAL A 40 -4.36 -1.10 14.94
C VAL A 40 -4.69 0.22 14.26
N LEU A 41 -3.66 1.01 13.97
CA LEU A 41 -3.81 2.22 13.15
C LEU A 41 -3.65 1.83 11.68
N VAL A 42 -4.70 1.99 10.88
CA VAL A 42 -4.62 1.85 9.43
C VAL A 42 -4.43 3.24 8.82
N VAL A 43 -3.34 3.42 8.08
CA VAL A 43 -3.04 4.66 7.34
C VAL A 43 -3.32 4.41 5.87
N GLU A 44 -4.23 5.19 5.30
CA GLU A 44 -4.51 5.23 3.86
C GLU A 44 -4.08 6.58 3.31
N GLY A 45 -3.34 6.58 2.19
CA GLY A 45 -2.75 7.79 1.61
C GLY A 45 -1.36 8.13 2.16
N SER A 46 -0.61 8.89 1.36
CA SER A 46 0.72 9.39 1.74
C SER A 46 0.62 10.54 2.74
N ILE A 47 1.63 10.71 3.59
CA ILE A 47 1.61 11.71 4.66
C ILE A 47 2.33 12.98 4.17
N PRO A 48 1.63 14.12 3.98
CA PRO A 48 2.28 15.38 3.64
C PRO A 48 3.01 15.96 4.85
N THR A 49 4.25 16.41 4.64
CA THR A 49 5.08 16.96 5.72
C THR A 49 5.61 18.36 5.46
N LYS A 50 5.52 18.85 4.22
CA LYS A 50 5.95 20.20 3.87
C LYS A 50 4.96 21.24 4.39
N ASP A 51 5.43 22.46 4.63
CA ASP A 51 4.62 23.61 5.04
C ASP A 51 3.73 23.27 6.26
N ASN A 52 4.36 22.60 7.24
CA ASN A 52 3.73 22.08 8.46
C ASN A 52 2.55 21.12 8.20
N GLY A 53 2.59 20.39 7.09
CA GLY A 53 1.61 19.34 6.76
C GLY A 53 0.26 19.86 6.26
N ILE A 54 0.15 21.16 5.95
CA ILE A 54 -1.13 21.80 5.58
C ILE A 54 -1.78 21.22 4.30
N TYR A 55 -0.99 20.54 3.45
CA TYR A 55 -1.48 19.90 2.23
C TYR A 55 -2.37 18.68 2.45
N GLY A 56 -2.51 18.21 3.70
CA GLY A 56 -3.50 17.20 4.06
C GLY A 56 -3.88 17.32 5.53
N THR A 57 -5.16 17.59 5.77
CA THR A 57 -5.71 17.79 7.12
C THR A 57 -6.79 16.76 7.39
N LEU A 58 -6.95 16.39 8.67
CA LEU A 58 -7.97 15.46 9.13
C LEU A 58 -8.71 16.08 10.33
N GLY A 59 -9.87 16.63 10.03
CA GLY A 59 -10.71 17.36 10.98
C GLY A 59 -10.13 18.70 11.40
N GLU A 60 -10.78 19.29 12.39
CA GLU A 60 -10.43 20.58 12.96
C GLU A 60 -10.38 20.49 14.49
N HIS A 61 -9.75 21.47 15.12
CA HIS A 61 -9.83 21.74 16.55
C HIS A 61 -9.95 23.25 16.73
N ASP A 62 -11.00 23.71 17.42
CA ASP A 62 -11.34 25.14 17.57
C ASP A 62 -11.37 25.90 16.22
N GLY A 63 -11.97 25.29 15.19
CA GLY A 63 -12.09 25.87 13.84
C GLY A 63 -10.77 25.96 13.06
N LYS A 64 -9.71 25.27 13.52
CA LYS A 64 -8.43 25.18 12.82
C LYS A 64 -8.19 23.77 12.33
N ALA A 65 -7.90 23.63 11.05
CA ALA A 65 -7.58 22.35 10.44
C ALA A 65 -6.35 21.70 11.10
N VAL A 66 -6.45 20.41 11.42
CA VAL A 66 -5.35 19.65 12.04
C VAL A 66 -4.64 18.84 10.96
N PRO A 67 -3.32 19.00 10.78
CA PRO A 67 -2.56 18.21 9.82
C PRO A 67 -2.72 16.71 10.03
N MET A 68 -2.85 15.95 8.95
CA MET A 68 -2.90 14.49 8.97
C MET A 68 -1.64 13.91 9.62
N ALA A 69 -0.48 14.53 9.37
CA ALA A 69 0.78 14.15 10.01
C ALA A 69 0.65 14.12 11.55
N ASP A 70 0.07 15.16 12.14
CA ASP A 70 -0.07 15.27 13.59
C ASP A 70 -1.03 14.21 14.15
N ARG A 71 -2.13 13.93 13.43
CA ARG A 71 -3.07 12.85 13.77
C ARG A 71 -2.39 11.49 13.72
N VAL A 72 -1.65 11.19 12.64
CA VAL A 72 -0.93 9.93 12.48
C VAL A 72 0.12 9.77 13.57
N GLU A 73 0.89 10.81 13.88
CA GLU A 73 1.89 10.75 14.96
C GLU A 73 1.25 10.45 16.32
N ALA A 74 0.18 11.17 16.68
CA ALA A 74 -0.51 11.00 17.95
C ALA A 74 -1.09 9.58 18.11
N LEU A 75 -1.77 9.08 17.08
CA LEU A 75 -2.35 7.73 17.07
C LEU A 75 -1.27 6.65 17.03
N ALA A 76 -0.22 6.82 16.24
CA ALA A 76 0.81 5.78 16.11
C ALA A 76 1.51 5.49 17.44
N LYS A 77 1.77 6.51 18.28
CA LYS A 77 2.47 6.36 19.58
C LYS A 77 1.84 5.34 20.52
N ASP A 78 0.51 5.21 20.49
CA ASP A 78 -0.22 4.31 21.39
C ASP A 78 -0.88 3.13 20.67
N ALA A 79 -0.71 2.99 19.35
CA ALA A 79 -1.18 1.82 18.60
C ALA A 79 -0.43 0.53 18.99
N LEU A 80 -1.09 -0.62 18.81
CA LEU A 80 -0.47 -1.96 18.82
C LEU A 80 0.51 -2.10 17.65
N ALA A 81 0.04 -1.72 16.46
CA ALA A 81 0.77 -1.75 15.21
C ALA A 81 0.14 -0.77 14.21
N ILE A 82 0.90 -0.43 13.17
CA ILE A 82 0.45 0.37 12.04
C ILE A 82 0.35 -0.54 10.81
N ILE A 83 -0.75 -0.43 10.09
CA ILE A 83 -0.89 -0.98 8.74
C ILE A 83 -0.87 0.19 7.76
N ALA A 84 0.14 0.25 6.90
CA ALA A 84 0.17 1.20 5.79
C ALA A 84 -0.54 0.57 4.58
N LEU A 85 -1.78 0.99 4.36
CA LEU A 85 -2.66 0.41 3.35
C LEU A 85 -2.55 1.18 2.03
N GLY A 86 -2.09 0.48 1.01
CA GLY A 86 -1.84 1.02 -0.33
C GLY A 86 -0.47 1.67 -0.49
N THR A 87 -0.04 1.79 -1.74
CA THR A 87 1.32 2.25 -2.09
C THR A 87 1.61 3.66 -1.63
N CYS A 88 0.60 4.53 -1.58
CA CYS A 88 0.74 5.88 -1.05
C CYS A 88 1.15 5.87 0.43
N ALA A 89 0.46 5.07 1.26
CA ALA A 89 0.81 4.97 2.67
C ALA A 89 2.11 4.20 2.88
N ALA A 90 2.35 3.11 2.14
CA ALA A 90 3.56 2.30 2.32
C ALA A 90 4.83 3.05 1.90
N PHE A 91 4.81 3.67 0.71
CA PHE A 91 6.02 4.17 0.03
C PHE A 91 5.91 5.61 -0.49
N GLY A 92 4.77 6.28 -0.31
CA GLY A 92 4.50 7.62 -0.83
C GLY A 92 3.70 7.60 -2.14
N GLY A 93 3.98 6.64 -3.03
CA GLY A 93 3.19 6.41 -4.25
C GLY A 93 3.10 7.62 -5.18
N ILE A 94 1.96 7.78 -5.85
CA ILE A 94 1.75 8.85 -6.86
C ILE A 94 1.94 10.24 -6.26
N ALA A 95 1.42 10.49 -5.05
CA ALA A 95 1.51 11.79 -4.41
C ALA A 95 2.96 12.19 -4.08
N ALA A 96 3.82 11.22 -3.77
CA ALA A 96 5.26 11.43 -3.55
C ALA A 96 6.10 11.42 -4.84
N GLY A 97 5.49 11.12 -6.00
CA GLY A 97 6.13 11.19 -7.31
C GLY A 97 6.54 12.62 -7.66
N LYS A 98 7.51 12.76 -8.57
CA LYS A 98 7.98 14.07 -9.01
C LYS A 98 6.83 14.92 -9.58
N PRO A 99 6.71 16.21 -9.20
CA PRO A 99 7.68 17.02 -8.44
C PRO A 99 7.49 17.03 -6.90
N ASN A 100 6.57 16.26 -6.33
CA ASN A 100 6.27 16.17 -4.89
C ASN A 100 6.18 17.55 -4.15
N PRO A 101 5.29 18.46 -4.56
CA PRO A 101 5.24 19.81 -4.02
C PRO A 101 4.84 19.89 -2.54
N GLY A 102 4.11 18.88 -2.04
CA GLY A 102 3.62 18.80 -0.65
C GLY A 102 4.50 18.01 0.32
N GLY A 103 5.64 17.49 -0.14
CA GLY A 103 6.54 16.67 0.70
C GLY A 103 5.86 15.43 1.25
N TYR A 104 5.11 14.73 0.39
CA TYR A 104 4.44 13.48 0.70
C TYR A 104 5.46 12.36 0.89
N ILE A 105 5.31 11.59 1.96
CA ILE A 105 6.16 10.43 2.28
C ILE A 105 5.31 9.24 2.75
N GLY A 106 5.89 8.04 2.72
CA GLY A 106 5.28 6.83 3.30
C GLY A 106 5.40 6.77 4.82
N ALA A 107 4.63 5.87 5.43
CA ALA A 107 4.52 5.68 6.87
C ALA A 107 5.87 5.33 7.52
N ASP A 108 6.71 4.51 6.90
CA ASP A 108 8.01 4.14 7.49
C ASP A 108 8.94 5.35 7.64
N ALA A 109 9.06 6.17 6.59
CA ALA A 109 9.85 7.39 6.62
C ALA A 109 9.29 8.40 7.63
N PHE A 110 7.95 8.53 7.69
CA PHE A 110 7.28 9.40 8.64
C PHE A 110 7.50 8.97 10.10
N LEU A 111 7.28 7.69 10.42
CA LEU A 111 7.44 7.19 11.79
C LEU A 111 8.89 7.33 12.27
N LYS A 112 9.87 7.08 11.39
CA LYS A 112 11.29 7.31 11.69
C LYS A 112 11.59 8.79 11.97
N SER A 113 11.07 9.71 11.15
CA SER A 113 11.31 11.15 11.35
C SER A 113 10.68 11.68 12.66
N ARG A 114 9.59 11.06 13.12
CA ARG A 114 8.92 11.35 14.40
C ARG A 114 9.42 10.52 15.59
N LYS A 115 10.41 9.65 15.40
CA LYS A 115 10.94 8.72 16.42
C LYS A 115 9.86 7.83 17.06
N VAL A 116 8.85 7.46 16.28
CA VAL A 116 7.80 6.51 16.71
C VAL A 116 8.26 5.10 16.40
N ASN A 117 8.56 4.33 17.45
CA ASN A 117 9.01 2.94 17.32
C ASN A 117 7.84 1.97 17.54
N LYS A 118 7.17 1.59 16.46
CA LYS A 118 6.03 0.67 16.47
C LYS A 118 6.11 -0.33 15.32
N PRO A 119 5.55 -1.53 15.48
CA PRO A 119 5.42 -2.48 14.38
C PRO A 119 4.68 -1.85 13.20
N LEU A 120 5.23 -1.99 12.00
CA LEU A 120 4.67 -1.50 10.75
C LEU A 120 4.53 -2.65 9.77
N ILE A 121 3.35 -2.81 9.19
CA ILE A 121 3.05 -3.77 8.14
C ILE A 121 2.63 -3.00 6.90
N ASN A 122 3.36 -3.17 5.80
CA ASN A 122 3.07 -2.52 4.54
C ASN A 122 2.20 -3.44 3.68
N ILE A 123 1.05 -2.95 3.22
CA ILE A 123 0.16 -3.65 2.29
C ILE A 123 0.01 -2.78 1.03
N PRO A 124 1.06 -2.68 0.19
CA PRO A 124 1.04 -1.84 -0.99
C PRO A 124 0.16 -2.42 -2.11
N GLY A 125 -0.02 -1.61 -3.13
CA GLY A 125 -0.95 -1.79 -4.24
C GLY A 125 -1.69 -0.47 -4.47
N CYS A 126 -2.04 -0.19 -5.72
CA CYS A 126 -2.79 1.02 -6.09
C CYS A 126 -4.02 0.63 -6.93
N PRO A 127 -5.08 0.08 -6.31
CA PRO A 127 -5.23 -0.20 -4.87
C PRO A 127 -4.60 -1.56 -4.44
N PRO A 128 -4.50 -1.85 -3.13
CA PRO A 128 -4.20 -3.20 -2.63
C PRO A 128 -5.42 -4.13 -2.79
N HIS A 129 -5.19 -5.43 -2.99
CA HIS A 129 -6.28 -6.41 -3.07
C HIS A 129 -6.96 -6.55 -1.70
N PRO A 130 -8.30 -6.65 -1.63
CA PRO A 130 -9.02 -6.79 -0.36
C PRO A 130 -8.52 -7.98 0.48
N ASP A 131 -8.29 -9.14 -0.12
CA ASP A 131 -7.74 -10.31 0.57
C ASP A 131 -6.41 -10.03 1.27
N TRP A 132 -5.52 -9.21 0.69
CA TRP A 132 -4.22 -8.91 1.32
C TRP A 132 -4.42 -8.17 2.65
N PHE A 133 -5.34 -7.22 2.68
CA PHE A 133 -5.71 -6.49 3.89
C PHE A 133 -6.45 -7.39 4.89
N VAL A 134 -7.53 -8.06 4.44
CA VAL A 134 -8.39 -8.87 5.31
C VAL A 134 -7.62 -10.03 5.92
N ALA A 135 -6.78 -10.73 5.15
CA ALA A 135 -5.98 -11.83 5.66
C ALA A 135 -4.88 -11.35 6.62
N THR A 136 -4.29 -10.17 6.39
CA THR A 136 -3.35 -9.56 7.36
C THR A 136 -4.06 -9.24 8.68
N VAL A 137 -5.26 -8.65 8.63
CA VAL A 137 -6.06 -8.39 9.84
C VAL A 137 -6.45 -9.70 10.53
N ALA A 138 -6.87 -10.72 9.77
CA ALA A 138 -7.19 -12.04 10.30
C ALA A 138 -5.99 -12.69 11.01
N GLN A 139 -4.79 -12.60 10.42
CA GLN A 139 -3.54 -13.06 11.04
C GLN A 139 -3.31 -12.36 12.37
N VAL A 140 -3.43 -11.03 12.43
CA VAL A 140 -3.28 -10.26 13.67
C VAL A 140 -4.26 -10.71 14.75
N LEU A 141 -5.52 -10.96 14.39
CA LEU A 141 -6.57 -11.39 15.32
C LEU A 141 -6.38 -12.82 15.85
N LEU A 142 -5.85 -13.72 15.02
CA LEU A 142 -5.73 -15.15 15.32
C LEU A 142 -4.38 -15.52 15.94
N LEU A 143 -3.30 -14.98 15.39
CA LEU A 143 -1.92 -15.41 15.65
C LEU A 143 -1.06 -14.27 16.24
N GLY A 144 -1.59 -13.05 16.30
CA GLY A 144 -0.83 -11.87 16.67
C GLY A 144 -0.07 -11.28 15.48
N LEU A 145 0.84 -10.33 15.77
CA LEU A 145 1.60 -9.63 14.73
C LEU A 145 2.49 -10.61 13.93
N PRO A 146 2.63 -10.40 12.61
CA PRO A 146 3.54 -11.19 11.78
C PRO A 146 4.97 -11.10 12.33
N LYS A 147 5.65 -12.23 12.35
CA LYS A 147 7.06 -12.31 12.74
C LYS A 147 7.94 -11.73 11.62
N PRO A 148 9.17 -11.25 11.94
CA PRO A 148 10.08 -10.68 10.95
C PRO A 148 10.33 -11.60 9.74
N GLU A 149 10.40 -12.92 9.94
CA GLU A 149 10.60 -13.89 8.87
C GLU A 149 9.41 -14.00 7.88
N GLU A 150 8.20 -13.63 8.32
CA GLU A 150 6.98 -13.63 7.50
C GLU A 150 6.86 -12.36 6.65
N LEU A 151 7.67 -11.34 6.94
CA LEU A 151 7.75 -10.11 6.18
C LEU A 151 9.01 -10.09 5.29
N ASP A 152 8.93 -9.40 4.16
CA ASP A 152 10.12 -9.05 3.38
C ASP A 152 10.83 -7.81 3.93
N GLU A 153 11.95 -7.43 3.30
CA GLU A 153 12.75 -6.25 3.70
C GLU A 153 11.97 -4.93 3.63
N LEU A 154 10.87 -4.90 2.87
CA LEU A 154 9.97 -3.77 2.74
C LEU A 154 8.79 -3.84 3.73
N LYS A 155 8.84 -4.76 4.70
CA LYS A 155 7.81 -4.99 5.73
C LYS A 155 6.48 -5.45 5.13
N ARG A 156 6.50 -6.10 3.97
CA ARG A 156 5.31 -6.63 3.30
C ARG A 156 5.14 -8.12 3.63
N PRO A 157 3.91 -8.63 3.86
CA PRO A 157 3.71 -10.06 4.07
C PRO A 157 4.15 -10.92 2.86
N LYS A 158 5.12 -11.81 3.06
CA LYS A 158 5.61 -12.72 2.00
C LYS A 158 4.52 -13.62 1.41
N LEU A 159 3.45 -13.84 2.17
CA LEU A 159 2.26 -14.55 1.71
C LEU A 159 1.69 -13.95 0.40
N PHE A 160 1.74 -12.63 0.22
CA PHE A 160 1.22 -11.95 -0.98
C PHE A 160 2.32 -11.40 -1.87
N TYR A 161 3.45 -10.99 -1.28
CA TYR A 161 4.52 -10.27 -1.97
C TYR A 161 5.82 -11.10 -2.07
N GLY A 162 5.75 -12.43 -1.90
CA GLY A 162 6.92 -13.31 -1.87
C GLY A 162 7.45 -13.75 -3.25
N GLN A 163 6.68 -13.55 -4.32
CA GLN A 163 7.03 -14.01 -5.67
C GLN A 163 6.76 -12.93 -6.71
N LEU A 164 7.50 -12.97 -7.81
CA LEU A 164 7.31 -12.06 -8.93
C LEU A 164 6.04 -12.44 -9.71
N ILE A 165 5.32 -11.43 -10.19
CA ILE A 165 4.18 -11.63 -11.11
C ILE A 165 4.61 -12.47 -12.32
N HIS A 166 5.81 -12.23 -12.85
CA HIS A 166 6.30 -12.93 -14.03
C HIS A 166 6.51 -14.44 -13.82
N GLU A 167 6.89 -14.86 -12.61
CA GLU A 167 7.17 -16.28 -12.31
C GLU A 167 5.92 -17.16 -12.48
N ASN A 168 4.76 -16.59 -12.13
CA ASN A 168 3.45 -17.25 -12.21
C ASN A 168 2.60 -16.77 -13.39
N CYS A 169 3.17 -16.01 -14.33
CA CYS A 169 2.42 -15.42 -15.43
C CYS A 169 2.05 -16.49 -16.47
N PRO A 170 0.75 -16.65 -16.84
CA PRO A 170 0.35 -17.58 -17.90
C PRO A 170 0.95 -17.26 -19.28
N ARG A 171 1.41 -16.02 -19.48
CA ARG A 171 2.09 -15.57 -20.72
C ARG A 171 3.61 -15.78 -20.67
N ARG A 172 4.16 -16.46 -19.66
CA ARG A 172 5.60 -16.68 -19.49
C ARG A 172 6.23 -17.48 -20.63
N ALA A 173 5.58 -18.54 -21.10
CA ALA A 173 6.06 -19.32 -22.25
C ALA A 173 6.24 -18.43 -23.51
N TYR A 174 5.30 -17.51 -23.75
CA TYR A 174 5.45 -16.53 -24.84
C TYR A 174 6.66 -15.62 -24.66
N PHE A 175 7.00 -15.23 -23.43
CA PHE A 175 8.21 -14.44 -23.15
C PHE A 175 9.48 -15.24 -23.47
N GLU A 176 9.55 -16.49 -23.01
CA GLU A 176 10.70 -17.38 -23.21
C GLU A 176 10.93 -17.71 -24.68
N GLU A 177 9.86 -17.81 -25.48
CA GLU A 177 9.92 -18.02 -26.93
C GLU A 177 10.13 -16.72 -27.75
N GLY A 178 10.20 -15.55 -27.10
CA GLY A 178 10.33 -14.25 -27.79
C GLY A 178 9.07 -13.81 -28.55
N LYS A 179 7.91 -14.37 -28.24
CA LYS A 179 6.60 -14.05 -28.84
C LYS A 179 5.93 -12.90 -28.10
N PHE A 180 6.22 -11.67 -28.53
CA PHE A 180 5.67 -10.45 -27.92
C PHE A 180 4.46 -9.90 -28.69
N ALA A 181 3.44 -9.48 -27.94
CA ALA A 181 2.32 -8.71 -28.46
C ALA A 181 2.81 -7.32 -28.91
N ARG A 182 2.39 -6.86 -30.10
CA ARG A 182 2.83 -5.57 -30.67
C ARG A 182 1.80 -4.46 -30.48
N LYS A 183 0.53 -4.83 -30.30
CA LYS A 183 -0.58 -3.93 -29.92
C LYS A 183 -1.50 -4.60 -28.90
N PHE A 184 -2.30 -3.79 -28.21
CA PHE A 184 -3.31 -4.31 -27.30
C PHE A 184 -4.31 -5.19 -28.05
N GLY A 185 -4.64 -6.34 -27.45
CA GLY A 185 -5.49 -7.36 -28.06
C GLY A 185 -4.73 -8.46 -28.81
N ASP A 186 -3.45 -8.26 -29.15
CA ASP A 186 -2.65 -9.33 -29.75
C ASP A 186 -2.40 -10.49 -28.76
N PRO A 187 -2.28 -11.73 -29.28
CA PRO A 187 -1.73 -12.83 -28.49
C PRO A 187 -0.24 -12.56 -28.18
N GLY A 188 0.29 -13.22 -27.14
CA GLY A 188 1.71 -13.14 -26.76
C GLY A 188 1.99 -12.36 -25.47
N CYS A 189 3.26 -12.23 -25.12
CA CYS A 189 3.68 -11.54 -23.90
C CYS A 189 3.62 -10.01 -24.04
N LEU A 190 3.17 -9.31 -23.00
CA LEU A 190 3.00 -7.85 -22.96
C LEU A 190 4.28 -7.07 -22.61
N ASN A 191 5.45 -7.71 -22.63
CA ASN A 191 6.71 -7.09 -22.23
C ASN A 191 7.04 -5.84 -23.05
N GLU A 192 6.88 -5.91 -24.37
CA GLU A 192 7.13 -4.78 -25.26
C GLU A 192 6.09 -3.66 -25.16
N LEU A 193 4.89 -3.99 -24.68
CA LEU A 193 3.85 -3.02 -24.33
C LEU A 193 4.05 -2.42 -22.93
N GLY A 194 5.14 -2.78 -22.24
CA GLY A 194 5.56 -2.16 -20.99
C GLY A 194 5.24 -2.92 -19.71
N CYS A 195 4.98 -4.22 -19.79
CA CYS A 195 4.67 -5.01 -18.60
C CYS A 195 5.82 -5.03 -17.58
N LYS A 196 5.53 -4.54 -16.37
CA LYS A 196 6.44 -4.47 -15.22
C LYS A 196 6.39 -5.74 -14.35
N GLY A 197 5.69 -6.78 -14.78
CA GLY A 197 5.57 -8.06 -14.09
C GLY A 197 6.91 -8.70 -13.68
N PRO A 198 8.00 -8.61 -14.48
CA PRO A 198 9.31 -9.13 -14.11
C PRO A 198 10.00 -8.47 -12.92
N VAL A 199 9.50 -7.31 -12.46
CA VAL A 199 10.06 -6.55 -11.33
C VAL A 199 9.04 -6.24 -10.25
N THR A 200 7.85 -6.85 -10.32
CA THR A 200 6.75 -6.58 -9.39
C THR A 200 6.44 -7.84 -8.59
N TYR A 201 6.48 -7.72 -7.27
CA TYR A 201 6.11 -8.78 -6.35
C TYR A 201 4.64 -8.64 -5.97
N ALA A 202 3.81 -9.62 -6.34
CA ALA A 202 2.41 -9.75 -5.93
C ALA A 202 1.82 -11.07 -6.44
N ASP A 203 0.86 -11.63 -5.71
CA ASP A 203 0.14 -12.86 -6.07
C ASP A 203 -1.03 -12.65 -7.06
N CYS A 204 -1.12 -11.47 -7.70
CA CYS A 204 -2.11 -11.13 -8.72
C CYS A 204 -2.39 -12.23 -9.77
N PRO A 205 -1.39 -12.94 -10.35
CA PRO A 205 -1.66 -14.03 -11.32
C PRO A 205 -2.36 -15.25 -10.71
N LEU A 206 -2.26 -15.45 -9.40
CA LEU A 206 -2.83 -16.61 -8.69
C LEU A 206 -4.25 -16.32 -8.18
N ARG A 207 -4.44 -15.15 -7.58
CA ARG A 207 -5.70 -14.74 -6.95
C ARG A 207 -6.65 -14.00 -7.88
N LEU A 208 -6.08 -13.33 -8.89
CA LEU A 208 -6.76 -12.39 -9.76
C LEU A 208 -7.39 -11.23 -8.95
N TRP A 209 -8.39 -10.56 -9.50
CA TRP A 209 -9.08 -9.39 -8.95
C TRP A 209 -10.59 -9.51 -9.10
N ASN A 210 -11.31 -8.79 -8.25
CA ASN A 210 -12.77 -8.69 -8.27
C ASN A 210 -13.45 -10.06 -8.20
N HIS A 211 -13.15 -10.83 -7.15
CA HIS A 211 -13.63 -12.21 -6.95
C HIS A 211 -13.18 -13.18 -8.05
N GLY A 212 -11.91 -13.12 -8.45
CA GLY A 212 -11.37 -14.05 -9.42
C GLY A 212 -11.79 -13.78 -10.87
N VAL A 213 -12.46 -12.66 -11.15
CA VAL A 213 -13.04 -12.38 -12.48
C VAL A 213 -11.96 -12.09 -13.51
N ASN A 214 -11.01 -11.21 -13.18
CA ASN A 214 -9.92 -10.86 -14.10
C ASN A 214 -8.74 -10.24 -13.33
N TRP A 215 -7.71 -9.79 -14.02
CA TRP A 215 -6.55 -9.07 -13.48
C TRP A 215 -5.87 -8.30 -14.61
N CYS A 216 -4.87 -7.46 -14.29
CA CYS A 216 -4.28 -6.55 -15.28
C CYS A 216 -3.82 -7.26 -16.57
N ILE A 217 -2.93 -8.25 -16.45
CA ILE A 217 -2.35 -8.97 -17.61
C ILE A 217 -3.40 -9.90 -18.26
N GLY A 218 -4.32 -10.46 -17.47
CA GLY A 218 -5.44 -11.26 -17.98
C GLY A 218 -6.35 -10.45 -18.90
N ALA A 219 -6.60 -9.19 -18.56
CA ALA A 219 -7.35 -8.24 -19.36
C ALA A 219 -6.57 -7.72 -20.59
N GLY A 220 -5.35 -8.21 -20.83
CA GLY A 220 -4.49 -7.74 -21.93
C GLY A 220 -3.79 -6.40 -21.63
N SER A 221 -3.82 -5.93 -20.38
CA SER A 221 -3.13 -4.71 -19.95
C SER A 221 -1.82 -5.03 -19.22
N PRO A 222 -0.69 -4.36 -19.53
CA PRO A 222 0.56 -4.51 -18.82
C PRO A 222 0.42 -4.31 -17.32
N CYS A 223 1.14 -5.12 -16.52
CA CYS A 223 1.37 -4.77 -15.12
C CYS A 223 2.12 -3.43 -15.07
N ILE A 224 1.69 -2.52 -14.20
CA ILE A 224 2.32 -1.20 -14.02
C ILE A 224 3.21 -1.11 -12.77
N GLY A 225 3.37 -2.23 -12.04
CA GLY A 225 4.21 -2.30 -10.85
C GLY A 225 3.68 -1.55 -9.64
N CYS A 226 2.35 -1.49 -9.49
CA CYS A 226 1.70 -0.67 -8.46
C CYS A 226 2.05 -1.06 -7.02
N CYS A 227 2.61 -2.25 -6.76
CA CYS A 227 2.99 -2.73 -5.43
C CYS A 227 4.44 -2.41 -5.02
N GLU A 228 5.22 -1.79 -5.90
CA GLU A 228 6.64 -1.54 -5.67
C GLU A 228 6.92 -0.09 -5.22
N PRO A 229 7.98 0.15 -4.41
CA PRO A 229 8.36 1.49 -3.98
C PRO A 229 8.67 2.47 -5.12
N GLY A 230 9.13 1.96 -6.26
CA GLY A 230 9.42 2.77 -7.44
C GLY A 230 8.18 3.32 -8.16
N PHE A 231 6.96 2.92 -7.78
CA PHE A 231 5.74 3.38 -8.44
C PHE A 231 5.34 4.80 -8.03
N PRO A 232 5.01 5.71 -8.98
CA PRO A 232 4.95 5.47 -10.43
C PRO A 232 6.24 5.80 -11.20
N ASP A 233 7.13 6.62 -10.63
CA ASP A 233 8.20 7.28 -11.39
C ASP A 233 9.21 6.32 -12.04
N LEU A 234 9.66 5.30 -11.33
CA LEU A 234 10.58 4.28 -11.88
C LEU A 234 9.87 3.27 -12.78
N MET A 235 8.54 3.20 -12.68
CA MET A 235 7.69 2.40 -13.55
C MET A 235 7.26 3.15 -14.81
N ALA A 236 7.53 4.46 -14.88
CA ALA A 236 7.24 5.27 -16.05
C ALA A 236 8.35 5.17 -17.10
N PRO A 237 8.02 5.25 -18.41
CA PRO A 237 6.66 5.25 -18.96
C PRO A 237 5.97 3.89 -18.82
N MET A 238 4.68 3.90 -18.47
CA MET A 238 3.93 2.66 -18.19
C MET A 238 3.82 1.75 -19.43
N TYR A 239 3.61 2.34 -20.61
CA TYR A 239 3.38 1.63 -21.87
C TYR A 239 4.63 1.49 -22.74
N GLN A 240 5.80 1.48 -22.10
CA GLN A 240 7.07 1.22 -22.75
C GLN A 240 7.81 0.12 -22.01
N LYS A 241 8.51 -0.73 -22.76
CA LYS A 241 9.39 -1.75 -22.21
C LYS A 241 10.36 -1.10 -21.22
N LEU A 242 10.56 -1.73 -20.06
CA LEU A 242 11.60 -1.30 -19.13
C LEU A 242 12.96 -1.38 -19.82
N VAL A 243 13.73 -0.30 -19.70
CA VAL A 243 15.15 -0.28 -20.05
C VAL A 243 15.98 -0.79 -18.86
N ASP A 244 17.02 -1.57 -19.14
CA ASP A 244 17.79 -2.31 -18.13
C ASP A 244 18.39 -1.41 -17.03
N THR A 245 18.62 -0.13 -17.35
CA THR A 245 19.18 0.88 -16.43
C THR A 245 18.32 1.12 -15.19
N ASN A 246 17.00 0.88 -15.25
CA ASN A 246 16.07 1.19 -14.16
C ASN A 246 15.84 0.00 -13.21
N LEU A 247 16.19 -1.22 -13.62
CA LEU A 247 15.89 -2.47 -12.91
C LEU A 247 16.47 -2.53 -11.48
N PRO A 248 17.71 -2.09 -11.20
CA PRO A 248 18.31 -2.23 -9.86
C PRO A 248 17.67 -1.35 -8.77
N ALA A 249 16.85 -0.36 -9.15
CA ALA A 249 16.27 0.63 -8.25
C ALA A 249 14.80 0.36 -7.89
N VAL A 250 14.07 -0.41 -8.70
CA VAL A 250 12.62 -0.61 -8.57
C VAL A 250 12.19 -1.20 -7.22
N GLY A 251 12.92 -2.22 -6.73
CA GLY A 251 12.61 -2.93 -5.48
C GLY A 251 13.23 -2.31 -4.23
N LYS A 252 13.81 -1.11 -4.32
CA LYS A 252 14.46 -0.44 -3.19
C LYS A 252 13.67 0.79 -2.79
N LEU A 253 13.62 1.07 -1.49
CA LEU A 253 13.11 2.35 -1.01
C LEU A 253 13.99 3.49 -1.57
N PRO A 254 13.39 4.62 -1.99
CA PRO A 254 14.16 5.80 -2.33
C PRO A 254 15.01 6.23 -1.12
N LYS A 255 16.26 6.61 -1.39
CA LYS A 255 17.18 7.15 -0.37
C LYS A 255 16.74 8.52 0.10
#